data_AF-A0A915E5H6-F1
#
_entry.id   AF-A0A915E5H6-F1
#
_cell.length_a   1.000
_cell.length_b   1.000
_cell.length_c   1.000
_cell.angle_alpha   90.00
_cell.angle_beta   90.00
_cell.angle_gamma   90.00
#
_symmetry.space_group_name_H-M   'P 1'
#
loop_
_entity.id
_entity.type
_entity.pdbx_description
1 polymer ?
#
loop_
_entity_poly.entity_id
_entity_poly.type
_entity_poly.pdbx_seq_one_letter_code
_entity_poly.pdbx_strand_id
1 'polypeptide(L)'
;MQLKMQKERKKVDKVVFDSEERAFWRQRRPGQPNALDEHIQKTEKKLKKCTLQGYRQQLERLRLSLKTKPWLKAMKASDTMVSWCEQFQDYDPFLAPSQPSNPWISDDTSLWTLNTDNVEVPTERRVKRWGLSVQELVRDPIGRQVLETFLESEFSSENIRFWMAIQDLKYSPNCQIECKAQKVHDEYLASGALAK
;
A
#
# COMPACT_ATOMS: atom_id res chain seq x y z
N MET A 1 31.78 -6.38 47.02
CA MET A 1 31.43 -5.04 47.51
C MET A 1 29.95 -4.94 47.90
N GLN A 2 29.00 -5.34 47.03
CA GLN A 2 27.56 -5.35 47.33
C GLN A 2 27.16 -6.27 48.51
N LEU A 3 27.73 -7.47 48.59
CA LEU A 3 27.47 -8.44 49.69
C LEU A 3 27.88 -7.93 51.08
N LYS A 4 28.87 -7.02 51.17
CA LYS A 4 29.25 -6.37 52.43
C LYS A 4 28.20 -5.31 52.82
N MET A 5 27.76 -4.49 51.87
CA MET A 5 26.71 -3.48 52.08
C MET A 5 25.33 -4.09 52.39
N GLN A 6 25.03 -5.30 51.92
CA GLN A 6 23.79 -6.01 52.26
C GLN A 6 23.76 -6.56 53.69
N LYS A 7 24.93 -6.78 54.32
CA LYS A 7 25.02 -7.27 55.71
C LYS A 7 24.71 -6.19 56.75
N GLU A 8 24.89 -4.92 56.39
CA GLU A 8 24.62 -3.77 57.26
C GLU A 8 23.15 -3.32 57.22
N ARG A 9 22.34 -3.87 56.30
CA ARG A 9 20.93 -3.51 56.12
C ARG A 9 20.02 -4.27 57.10
N LYS A 10 18.94 -3.62 57.51
CA LYS A 10 17.88 -4.26 58.29
C LYS A 10 17.22 -5.37 57.47
N LYS A 11 16.73 -6.41 58.14
CA LYS A 11 16.15 -7.61 57.51
C LYS A 11 15.03 -7.29 56.51
N VAL A 12 14.16 -6.33 56.84
CA VAL A 12 13.05 -5.90 55.97
C VAL A 12 13.57 -5.29 54.66
N ASP A 13 14.55 -4.39 54.75
CA ASP A 13 15.13 -3.72 53.58
C ASP A 13 15.86 -4.70 52.66
N LYS A 14 16.43 -5.76 53.23
CA LYS A 14 17.07 -6.83 52.46
C LYS A 14 16.07 -7.63 51.65
N VAL A 15 14.89 -7.94 52.21
CA VAL A 15 13.83 -8.67 51.49
C VAL A 15 13.30 -7.84 50.32
N VAL A 16 13.09 -6.54 50.54
CA VAL A 16 12.65 -5.61 49.48
C VAL A 16 13.68 -5.57 48.35
N PHE A 17 14.95 -5.37 48.68
CA PHE A 17 16.03 -5.33 47.69
C PHE A 17 16.14 -6.63 46.89
N ASP A 18 16.14 -7.80 47.55
CA ASP A 18 16.21 -9.10 46.88
C ASP A 18 14.99 -9.35 45.97
N SER A 19 13.83 -8.75 46.30
CA SER A 19 12.62 -8.80 45.48
C SER A 19 12.74 -7.91 44.23
N GLU A 20 13.26 -6.70 44.39
CA GLU A 20 13.51 -5.74 43.29
C GLU A 20 14.50 -6.31 42.28
N GLU A 21 15.62 -6.87 42.75
CA GLU A 21 16.62 -7.50 41.88
C GLU A 21 16.05 -8.71 41.13
N ARG A 22 15.25 -9.54 41.81
CA ARG A 22 14.54 -10.66 41.17
C ARG A 22 13.56 -10.17 40.09
N ALA A 23 12.83 -9.09 40.34
CA ALA A 23 11.91 -8.50 39.37
C ALA A 23 12.65 -7.93 38.14
N PHE A 24 13.76 -7.22 38.36
CA PHE A 24 14.61 -6.69 37.29
C PHE A 24 15.08 -7.80 36.33
N TRP A 25 15.56 -8.93 36.87
CA TRP A 25 16.04 -10.05 36.08
C TRP A 25 14.92 -10.93 35.52
N ARG A 26 13.70 -10.90 36.09
CA ARG A 26 12.52 -11.54 35.45
C ARG A 26 12.21 -10.89 34.11
N GLN A 27 12.33 -9.57 34.02
CA GLN A 27 12.05 -8.83 32.79
C GLN A 27 13.12 -9.06 31.71
N ARG A 28 14.40 -9.17 32.09
CA ARG A 28 15.54 -9.25 31.15
C ARG A 28 16.11 -10.66 30.97
N ARG A 29 15.29 -11.68 31.23
CA ARG A 29 15.71 -13.07 31.14
C ARG A 29 15.69 -13.55 29.69
N PRO A 30 16.80 -14.06 29.13
CA PRO A 30 16.80 -14.65 27.79
C PRO A 30 15.81 -15.81 27.68
N GLY A 31 15.14 -15.96 26.54
CA GLY A 31 14.22 -17.07 26.27
C GLY A 31 12.80 -16.90 26.82
N GLN A 32 12.46 -15.74 27.37
CA GLN A 32 11.09 -15.35 27.70
C GLN A 32 10.71 -14.11 26.89
N PRO A 33 9.42 -13.91 26.53
CA PRO A 33 8.97 -12.67 25.92
C PRO A 33 9.36 -11.48 26.80
N ASN A 34 10.22 -10.61 26.27
CA ASN A 34 10.73 -9.47 27.01
C ASN A 34 10.04 -8.20 26.50
N ALA A 35 9.29 -7.54 27.40
CA ALA A 35 8.60 -6.30 27.09
C ALA A 35 9.53 -5.13 26.74
N LEU A 36 10.84 -5.29 26.92
CA LEU A 36 11.88 -4.33 26.53
C LEU A 36 12.54 -4.67 25.20
N ASP A 37 12.12 -5.74 24.52
CA ASP A 37 12.67 -6.08 23.21
C ASP A 37 12.35 -4.96 22.23
N GLU A 38 13.41 -4.36 21.71
CA GLU A 38 13.29 -3.34 20.69
C GLU A 38 13.18 -4.02 19.32
N HIS A 39 12.27 -3.52 18.48
CA HIS A 39 12.19 -3.98 17.10
C HIS A 39 13.55 -3.79 16.41
N ILE A 40 14.01 -4.76 15.62
CA ILE A 40 15.34 -4.72 14.98
C ILE A 40 15.58 -3.47 14.12
N GLN A 41 14.51 -2.84 13.65
CA GLN A 41 14.57 -1.60 12.86
C GLN A 41 14.53 -0.32 13.72
N LYS A 42 14.38 -0.43 15.04
CA LYS A 42 14.43 0.72 15.94
C LYS A 42 15.86 1.25 15.96
N THR A 43 16.08 2.33 15.22
CA THR A 43 17.37 3.02 15.18
C THR A 43 17.28 4.24 16.09
N GLU A 44 18.19 4.35 17.05
CA GLU A 44 18.34 5.56 17.85
C GLU A 44 18.74 6.75 16.95
N LYS A 45 17.82 7.69 16.77
CA LYS A 45 18.08 8.89 15.99
C LYS A 45 18.93 9.86 16.81
N LYS A 46 20.25 9.80 16.64
CA LYS A 46 21.14 10.88 17.11
C LYS A 46 20.76 12.16 16.38
N LEU A 47 20.49 13.25 17.12
CA LEU A 47 20.28 14.58 16.54
C LEU A 47 21.57 15.01 15.82
N LYS A 48 21.59 14.82 14.50
CA LYS A 48 22.67 15.33 13.65
C LYS A 48 22.45 16.82 13.44
N LYS A 49 23.48 17.64 13.66
CA LYS A 49 23.46 19.06 13.29
C LYS A 49 23.28 19.16 11.76
N CYS A 50 22.29 19.92 11.33
CA CYS A 50 21.99 20.11 9.90
C CYS A 50 23.14 20.87 9.23
N THR A 51 23.63 20.36 8.10
CA THR A 51 24.68 21.03 7.31
C THR A 51 24.08 22.14 6.45
N LEU A 52 24.91 23.06 5.96
CA LEU A 52 24.50 24.10 5.00
C LEU A 52 23.78 23.50 3.78
N GLN A 53 24.30 22.39 3.26
CA GLN A 53 23.68 21.64 2.15
C GLN A 53 22.29 21.12 2.55
N GLY A 54 22.11 20.63 3.77
CA GLY A 54 20.82 20.21 4.29
C GLY A 54 19.80 21.35 4.30
N TYR A 55 20.19 22.55 4.73
CA TYR A 55 19.31 23.72 4.67
C TYR A 55 18.94 24.12 3.23
N ARG A 56 19.90 24.06 2.30
CA ARG A 56 19.64 24.34 0.87
C ARG A 56 18.61 23.37 0.28
N GLN A 57 18.78 22.06 0.51
CA GLN A 57 17.83 21.03 0.08
C GLN A 57 16.45 21.23 0.71
N GLN A 58 16.38 21.60 2.00
CA GLN A 58 15.11 21.90 2.66
C GLN A 58 14.39 23.09 2.02
N LEU A 59 15.13 24.17 1.72
CA LEU A 59 14.57 25.35 1.05
C LEU A 59 14.04 25.00 -0.34
N GLU A 60 14.78 24.22 -1.13
CA GLU A 60 14.34 23.76 -2.45
C GLU A 60 13.07 22.91 -2.35
N ARG A 61 13.02 21.95 -1.41
CA ARG A 61 11.83 21.12 -1.16
C ARG A 61 10.61 21.97 -0.78
N LEU A 62 10.78 22.95 0.11
CA LEU A 62 9.69 23.83 0.54
C LEU A 62 9.22 24.72 -0.61
N ARG A 63 10.15 25.31 -1.37
CA ARG A 63 9.82 26.10 -2.57
C ARG A 63 9.06 25.26 -3.60
N LEU A 64 9.48 24.02 -3.84
CA LEU A 64 8.77 23.10 -4.72
C LEU A 64 7.36 22.81 -4.18
N SER A 65 7.25 22.47 -2.89
CA SER A 65 5.95 22.19 -2.26
C SER A 65 4.98 23.37 -2.30
N LEU A 66 5.46 24.61 -2.26
CA LEU A 66 4.62 25.80 -2.40
C LEU A 66 4.15 26.00 -3.85
N LYS A 67 4.98 25.63 -4.83
CA LYS A 67 4.65 25.78 -6.26
C LYS A 67 3.73 24.68 -6.79
N THR A 68 3.91 23.43 -6.35
CA THR A 68 3.29 22.26 -7.01
C THR A 68 2.05 21.73 -6.32
N LYS A 69 1.69 22.20 -5.12
CA LYS A 69 0.56 21.62 -4.38
C LYS A 69 -0.77 22.33 -4.68
N PRO A 70 -1.73 21.64 -5.33
CA PRO A 70 -3.11 22.08 -5.32
C PRO A 70 -3.69 21.80 -3.93
N TRP A 71 -3.89 22.83 -3.12
CA TRP A 71 -4.50 22.68 -1.80
C TRP A 71 -6.00 22.43 -1.95
N LEU A 72 -6.45 21.20 -1.72
CA LEU A 72 -7.85 20.94 -1.41
C LEU A 72 -8.10 21.35 0.04
N LYS A 73 -9.18 22.11 0.29
CA LYS A 73 -9.57 22.45 1.65
C LYS A 73 -9.84 21.17 2.44
N ALA A 74 -9.39 21.12 3.71
CA ALA A 74 -9.52 19.93 4.55
C ALA A 74 -10.95 19.38 4.63
N MET A 75 -11.95 20.27 4.72
CA MET A 75 -13.37 19.91 4.68
C MET A 75 -13.72 19.15 3.38
N LYS A 76 -13.40 19.73 2.22
CA LYS A 76 -13.69 19.08 0.94
C LYS A 76 -12.95 17.75 0.77
N ALA A 77 -11.72 17.66 1.25
CA ALA A 77 -10.96 16.41 1.25
C ALA A 77 -11.65 15.33 2.12
N SER A 78 -12.20 15.73 3.26
CA SER A 78 -12.94 14.84 4.16
C SER A 78 -14.24 14.36 3.49
N ASP A 79 -15.00 15.27 2.88
CA ASP A 79 -16.23 14.92 2.15
C ASP A 79 -15.96 13.92 1.02
N THR A 80 -14.88 14.13 0.24
CA THR A 80 -14.50 13.19 -0.82
C THR A 80 -14.12 11.82 -0.27
N MET A 81 -13.51 11.75 0.91
CA MET A 81 -13.14 10.50 1.55
C MET A 81 -14.35 9.74 2.08
N VAL A 82 -15.29 10.45 2.72
CA VAL A 82 -16.55 9.86 3.19
C VAL A 82 -17.35 9.30 2.01
N SER A 83 -17.52 10.10 0.95
CA SER A 83 -18.22 9.65 -0.26
C SER A 83 -17.56 8.42 -0.89
N TRP A 84 -16.22 8.34 -0.90
CA TRP A 84 -15.52 7.16 -1.37
C TRP A 84 -15.80 5.94 -0.49
N CYS A 85 -15.73 6.07 0.84
CA CYS A 85 -16.07 4.96 1.74
C CYS A 85 -17.51 4.47 1.55
N GLU A 86 -18.47 5.39 1.41
CA GLU A 86 -19.88 5.05 1.18
C GLU A 86 -20.10 4.31 -0.15
N GLN A 87 -19.38 4.69 -1.22
CA GLN A 87 -19.44 4.01 -2.52
C GLN A 87 -18.87 2.59 -2.47
N PHE A 88 -17.82 2.37 -1.67
CA PHE A 88 -17.10 1.10 -1.63
C PHE A 88 -17.50 0.17 -0.47
N GLN A 89 -18.35 0.61 0.46
CA GLN A 89 -18.77 -0.21 1.62
C GLN A 89 -19.38 -1.55 1.20
N ASP A 90 -20.17 -1.55 0.11
CA ASP A 90 -20.80 -2.75 -0.44
C ASP A 90 -19.80 -3.70 -1.11
N TYR A 91 -18.51 -3.38 -1.15
CA TYR A 91 -17.45 -4.23 -1.68
C TYR A 91 -16.45 -4.66 -0.59
N ASP A 92 -16.63 -4.19 0.65
CA ASP A 92 -15.82 -4.59 1.79
C ASP A 92 -16.40 -5.84 2.46
N PRO A 93 -15.68 -6.99 2.47
CA PRO A 93 -16.15 -8.22 3.10
C PRO A 93 -16.33 -8.14 4.62
N PHE A 94 -15.78 -7.13 5.29
CA PHE A 94 -15.97 -6.92 6.74
C PHE A 94 -17.24 -6.12 7.06
N LEU A 95 -17.73 -5.30 6.12
CA LEU A 95 -18.90 -4.44 6.31
C LEU A 95 -20.15 -5.02 5.64
N ALA A 96 -19.99 -5.63 4.46
CA ALA A 96 -21.08 -6.20 3.68
C ALA A 96 -20.89 -7.71 3.49
N PRO A 97 -21.97 -8.51 3.54
CA PRO A 97 -21.87 -9.95 3.33
C PRO A 97 -21.33 -10.27 1.92
N SER A 98 -20.36 -11.16 1.86
CA SER A 98 -19.85 -11.72 0.60
C SER A 98 -20.80 -12.80 0.08
N GLN A 99 -21.06 -12.79 -1.23
CA GLN A 99 -21.95 -13.75 -1.89
C GLN A 99 -21.11 -14.71 -2.76
N PRO A 100 -21.27 -16.04 -2.66
CA PRO A 100 -22.31 -16.73 -1.88
C PRO A 100 -22.03 -16.81 -0.37
N SER A 101 -20.76 -16.86 0.03
CA SER A 101 -20.34 -16.88 1.44
C SER A 101 -18.90 -16.36 1.56
N ASN A 102 -18.42 -16.11 2.78
CA ASN A 102 -17.02 -15.72 3.02
C ASN A 102 -16.16 -16.99 3.15
N PRO A 103 -15.22 -17.26 2.22
CA PRO A 103 -14.43 -18.49 2.24
C PRO A 103 -13.68 -18.75 3.53
N TRP A 104 -13.30 -17.69 4.26
CA TRP A 104 -12.59 -17.79 5.54
C TRP A 104 -13.48 -18.20 6.73
N ILE A 105 -14.80 -18.18 6.56
CA ILE A 105 -15.79 -18.49 7.61
C ILE A 105 -16.54 -19.77 7.27
N SER A 106 -16.89 -19.97 6.00
CA SER A 106 -17.73 -21.09 5.55
C SER A 106 -16.94 -22.25 4.96
N ASP A 107 -15.61 -22.12 4.80
CA ASP A 107 -14.75 -23.06 4.07
C ASP A 107 -15.23 -23.36 2.63
N ASP A 108 -16.03 -22.46 2.04
CA ASP A 108 -16.53 -22.54 0.66
C ASP A 108 -15.75 -21.57 -0.25
N THR A 109 -14.98 -22.13 -1.19
CA THR A 109 -14.13 -21.37 -2.11
C THR A 109 -14.85 -20.86 -3.36
N SER A 110 -16.18 -21.01 -3.45
CA SER A 110 -16.98 -20.58 -4.60
C SER A 110 -16.80 -19.10 -4.93
N LEU A 111 -16.74 -18.22 -3.91
CA LEU A 111 -16.50 -16.78 -4.09
C LEU A 111 -15.22 -16.50 -4.90
N TRP A 112 -14.11 -17.18 -4.58
CA TRP A 112 -12.85 -16.97 -5.28
C TRP A 112 -12.91 -17.47 -6.72
N THR A 113 -13.52 -18.64 -6.93
CA THR A 113 -13.68 -19.24 -8.26
C THR A 113 -14.46 -18.30 -9.19
N LEU A 114 -15.57 -17.72 -8.69
CA LEU A 114 -16.41 -16.78 -9.43
C LEU A 114 -15.74 -15.42 -9.71
N ASN A 115 -14.67 -15.08 -8.99
CA ASN A 115 -13.95 -13.81 -9.15
C ASN A 115 -12.52 -13.99 -9.67
N THR A 116 -12.21 -15.14 -10.29
CA THR A 116 -10.95 -15.34 -11.01
C THR A 116 -10.83 -14.40 -12.21
N ASP A 117 -9.60 -14.06 -12.61
CA ASP A 117 -9.34 -13.11 -13.69
C ASP A 117 -9.77 -13.60 -15.08
N ASN A 118 -9.98 -14.91 -15.22
CA ASN A 118 -10.31 -15.61 -16.46
C ASN A 118 -11.70 -16.25 -16.43
N VAL A 119 -12.57 -15.87 -15.50
CA VAL A 119 -13.96 -16.34 -15.49
C VAL A 119 -14.68 -15.90 -16.76
N GLU A 120 -15.47 -16.79 -17.37
CA GLU A 120 -16.20 -16.51 -18.61
C GLU A 120 -17.28 -15.44 -18.42
N VAL A 121 -18.02 -15.52 -17.32
CA VAL A 121 -19.09 -14.57 -16.98
C VAL A 121 -18.77 -13.92 -15.62
N PRO A 122 -18.42 -12.62 -15.59
CA PRO A 122 -18.19 -11.92 -14.34
C PRO A 122 -19.50 -11.77 -13.54
N THR A 123 -19.39 -11.72 -12.22
CA THR A 123 -20.55 -11.49 -11.35
C THR A 123 -21.12 -10.08 -11.53
N GLU A 124 -22.42 -9.91 -11.29
CA GLU A 124 -23.07 -8.58 -11.38
C GLU A 124 -22.39 -7.55 -10.45
N ARG A 125 -21.99 -7.97 -9.24
CA ARG A 125 -21.26 -7.12 -8.28
C ARG A 125 -19.94 -6.64 -8.89
N ARG A 126 -19.16 -7.52 -9.52
CA ARG A 126 -17.90 -7.18 -10.20
C ARG A 126 -18.13 -6.15 -11.31
N VAL A 127 -19.16 -6.35 -12.15
CA VAL A 127 -19.48 -5.42 -13.25
C VAL A 127 -19.94 -4.06 -12.73
N LYS A 128 -20.79 -4.00 -11.69
CA LYS A 128 -21.21 -2.73 -11.06
C LYS A 128 -20.02 -1.94 -10.51
N ARG A 129 -18.98 -2.62 -10.01
CA ARG A 129 -17.76 -1.98 -9.52
C ARG A 129 -17.04 -1.20 -10.60
N TRP A 130 -17.05 -1.69 -11.84
CA TRP A 130 -16.44 -0.99 -12.98
C TRP A 130 -17.08 0.38 -13.22
N GLY A 131 -18.39 0.50 -12.96
CA GLY A 131 -19.13 1.76 -13.07
C GLY A 131 -18.77 2.82 -12.04
N LEU A 132 -18.05 2.47 -10.96
CA LEU A 132 -17.63 3.43 -9.94
C LEU A 132 -16.55 4.38 -10.45
N SER A 133 -15.62 3.88 -11.28
CA SER A 133 -14.63 4.72 -11.95
C SER A 133 -13.93 3.98 -13.08
N VAL A 134 -13.40 4.72 -14.05
CA VAL A 134 -12.54 4.18 -15.11
C VAL A 134 -11.34 3.40 -14.53
N GLN A 135 -10.82 3.82 -13.37
CA GLN A 135 -9.72 3.10 -12.72
C GLN A 135 -10.11 1.69 -12.28
N GLU A 136 -11.33 1.49 -11.78
CA GLU A 136 -11.81 0.16 -11.40
C GLU A 136 -12.04 -0.71 -12.64
N LEU A 137 -12.59 -0.13 -13.71
CA LEU A 137 -12.75 -0.83 -14.99
C LEU A 137 -11.40 -1.29 -15.58
N VAL A 138 -10.38 -0.42 -15.64
CA VAL A 138 -9.09 -0.77 -16.25
C VAL A 138 -8.17 -1.59 -15.34
N ARG A 139 -8.45 -1.66 -14.03
CA ARG A 139 -7.74 -2.56 -13.12
C ARG A 139 -8.15 -4.01 -13.34
N ASP A 140 -9.43 -4.22 -13.61
CA ASP A 140 -10.01 -5.53 -13.87
C ASP A 140 -9.58 -6.08 -15.25
N PRO A 141 -9.00 -7.28 -15.35
CA PRO A 141 -8.60 -7.86 -16.64
C PRO A 141 -9.76 -8.03 -17.62
N ILE A 142 -10.93 -8.44 -17.15
CA ILE A 142 -12.13 -8.60 -17.99
C ILE A 142 -12.69 -7.22 -18.35
N GLY A 143 -12.70 -6.30 -17.38
CA GLY A 143 -13.11 -4.90 -17.62
C GLY A 143 -12.29 -4.22 -18.71
N ARG A 144 -10.96 -4.44 -18.73
CA ARG A 144 -10.09 -3.97 -19.81
C ARG A 144 -10.46 -4.53 -21.17
N GLN A 145 -10.70 -5.84 -21.27
CA GLN A 145 -11.08 -6.48 -22.54
C GLN A 145 -12.41 -5.94 -23.09
N VAL A 146 -13.39 -5.74 -22.20
CA VAL A 146 -14.68 -5.15 -22.58
C VAL A 146 -14.50 -3.71 -23.05
N LEU A 147 -13.70 -2.90 -22.34
CA LEU A 147 -13.40 -1.52 -22.75
C LEU A 147 -12.67 -1.48 -24.09
N GLU A 148 -11.68 -2.35 -24.29
CA GLU A 148 -10.95 -2.44 -25.56
C GLU A 148 -11.87 -2.83 -26.72
N THR A 149 -12.70 -3.86 -26.54
CA THR A 149 -13.69 -4.29 -27.56
C THR A 149 -14.66 -3.16 -27.91
N PHE A 150 -15.14 -2.42 -26.89
CA PHE A 150 -15.98 -1.25 -27.10
C PHE A 150 -15.27 -0.18 -27.93
N LEU A 151 -14.03 0.18 -27.58
CA LEU A 151 -13.24 1.17 -28.30
C LEU A 151 -12.84 0.71 -29.70
N GLU A 152 -12.64 -0.59 -29.92
CA GLU A 152 -12.43 -1.16 -31.27
C GLU A 152 -13.64 -0.91 -32.17
N SER A 153 -14.86 -1.07 -31.64
CA SER A 153 -16.09 -0.80 -32.38
C SER A 153 -16.26 0.68 -32.75
N GLU A 154 -15.62 1.57 -32.00
CA GLU A 154 -15.58 3.01 -32.25
C GLU A 154 -14.28 3.48 -32.93
N PHE A 155 -13.45 2.55 -33.44
CA PHE A 155 -12.16 2.84 -34.09
C PHE A 155 -11.23 3.73 -33.23
N SER A 156 -11.22 3.51 -31.90
CA SER A 156 -10.46 4.31 -30.93
C SER A 156 -9.68 3.47 -29.89
N SER A 157 -9.52 2.17 -30.15
CA SER A 157 -8.82 1.22 -29.28
C SER A 157 -7.32 1.50 -29.11
N GLU A 158 -6.72 2.24 -30.04
CA GLU A 158 -5.33 2.72 -29.96
C GLU A 158 -4.98 3.40 -28.62
N ASN A 159 -5.93 4.15 -28.03
CA ASN A 159 -5.71 4.89 -26.80
C ASN A 159 -5.52 3.97 -25.58
N ILE A 160 -6.36 2.94 -25.44
CA ILE A 160 -6.25 2.01 -24.31
C ILE A 160 -5.05 1.08 -24.51
N ARG A 161 -4.76 0.67 -25.75
CA ARG A 161 -3.57 -0.14 -26.09
C ARG A 161 -2.28 0.60 -25.77
N PHE A 162 -2.18 1.88 -26.16
CA PHE A 162 -1.05 2.74 -25.80
C PHE A 162 -0.90 2.86 -24.27
N TRP A 163 -2.00 3.12 -23.54
CA TRP A 163 -1.94 3.20 -22.08
C TRP A 163 -1.46 1.90 -21.44
N MET A 164 -1.93 0.75 -21.91
CA MET A 164 -1.48 -0.56 -21.44
C MET A 164 0.00 -0.80 -21.71
N ALA A 165 0.49 -0.42 -22.91
CA ALA A 165 1.90 -0.52 -23.26
C ALA A 165 2.80 0.35 -22.37
N ILE A 166 2.32 1.56 -22.00
CA ILE A 166 3.01 2.42 -21.02
C ILE A 166 3.00 1.80 -19.61
N GLN A 167 1.90 1.17 -19.17
CA GLN A 167 1.88 0.46 -17.89
C GLN A 167 2.90 -0.69 -17.89
N ASP A 168 2.93 -1.52 -18.94
CA ASP A 168 3.91 -2.60 -19.08
C ASP A 168 5.35 -2.07 -19.05
N LEU A 169 5.64 -0.98 -19.78
CA LEU A 169 6.95 -0.32 -19.75
C LEU A 169 7.35 0.14 -18.34
N LYS A 170 6.43 0.76 -17.60
CA LYS A 170 6.69 1.31 -16.25
C LYS A 170 7.08 0.23 -15.24
N TYR A 171 6.53 -0.97 -15.35
CA TYR A 171 6.80 -2.08 -14.43
C TYR A 171 7.79 -3.10 -15.00
N SER A 172 8.41 -2.81 -16.15
CA SER A 172 9.39 -3.69 -16.77
C SER A 172 10.74 -3.66 -16.07
N PRO A 173 11.53 -4.76 -16.16
CA PRO A 173 12.92 -4.75 -15.71
C PRO A 173 13.75 -3.69 -16.43
N ASN A 174 14.73 -3.09 -15.75
CA ASN A 174 15.56 -2.00 -16.29
C ASN A 174 16.21 -2.33 -17.64
N CYS A 175 16.62 -3.58 -17.86
CA CYS A 175 17.23 -4.02 -19.11
C CYS A 175 16.29 -4.01 -20.32
N GLN A 176 14.96 -3.97 -20.10
CA GLN A 176 13.96 -3.97 -21.18
C GLN A 176 13.40 -2.57 -21.48
N ILE A 177 13.67 -1.58 -20.61
CA ILE A 177 13.07 -0.25 -20.71
C ILE A 177 13.37 0.40 -22.06
N GLU A 178 14.63 0.41 -22.49
CA GLU A 178 15.04 1.06 -23.73
C GLU A 178 14.39 0.42 -24.96
N CYS A 179 14.42 -0.91 -25.05
CA CYS A 179 13.81 -1.64 -26.16
C CYS A 179 12.28 -1.46 -26.21
N LYS A 180 11.59 -1.56 -25.07
CA LYS A 180 10.14 -1.36 -25.00
C LYS A 180 9.74 0.09 -25.27
N ALA A 181 10.50 1.06 -24.78
CA ALA A 181 10.25 2.48 -25.05
C ALA A 181 10.34 2.78 -26.55
N GLN A 182 11.34 2.24 -27.24
CA GLN A 182 11.48 2.39 -28.69
C GLN A 182 10.28 1.76 -29.43
N LYS A 183 9.86 0.55 -29.03
CA LYS A 183 8.68 -0.11 -29.62
C LYS A 183 7.40 0.73 -29.45
N VAL A 184 7.16 1.24 -28.24
CA VAL A 184 5.99 2.09 -27.95
C VAL A 184 6.04 3.37 -28.78
N HIS A 185 7.21 3.98 -28.94
CA HIS A 185 7.37 5.14 -29.81
C HIS A 185 7.03 4.80 -31.26
N ASP A 186 7.60 3.74 -31.80
CA ASP A 186 7.43 3.37 -33.22
C ASP A 186 6.00 2.94 -33.55
N GLU A 187 5.29 2.35 -32.58
CA GLU A 187 3.92 1.87 -32.73
C GLU A 187 2.85 2.95 -32.55
N TYR A 188 3.06 3.93 -31.65
CA TYR A 188 2.00 4.89 -31.27
C TYR A 188 2.34 6.37 -31.49
N LEU A 189 3.62 6.74 -31.58
CA LEU A 189 4.06 8.15 -31.57
C LEU A 189 4.82 8.58 -32.84
N ALA A 190 5.42 7.63 -33.57
CA ALA A 190 6.17 7.93 -34.79
C ALA A 190 5.27 8.48 -35.91
N SER A 191 5.84 9.34 -36.76
CA SER A 191 5.15 9.87 -37.93
C SER A 191 4.73 8.74 -38.88
N GLY A 192 3.43 8.56 -39.09
CA GLY A 192 2.89 7.47 -39.92
C GLY A 192 2.72 6.14 -39.18
N ALA A 193 2.76 6.14 -37.85
CA ALA A 193 2.35 5.01 -37.03
C ALA A 193 0.95 4.55 -37.45
N LEU A 194 0.84 3.30 -37.91
CA LEU A 194 -0.42 2.65 -38.22
C LEU A 194 -1.01 2.19 -36.89
N ALA A 195 -2.01 2.91 -36.40
CA ALA A 195 -2.89 2.40 -35.36
C ALA A 195 -3.50 1.08 -35.88
N LYS A 196 -2.95 -0.04 -35.41
CA LYS A 196 -3.56 -1.37 -35.57
C LYS A 196 -4.59 -1.56 -34.48
#